data_AF-A0A382CI67-F1
#
_entry.id   AF-A0A382CI67-F1
#
_cell.length_a   1.000
_cell.length_b   1.000
_cell.length_c   1.000
_cell.angle_alpha   90.00
_cell.angle_beta   90.00
_cell.angle_gamma   90.00
#
_symmetry.space_group_name_H-M   'P 1'
#
loop_
_entity.id
_entity.type
_entity.pdbx_description
1 polymer ?
#
loop_
_entity_poly.entity_id
_entity_poly.type
_entity_poly.pdbx_seq_one_letter_code
_entity_poly.pdbx_strand_id
1 'polypeptide(L)'
;MLMLKINAMKQVVLFVLIIFCVVLFSTMAGAAKTPDKGAYQEWAVIDGFRSAKFGYKEGDVFRAIKKDFKINKNGVSRVINQQEKTVTLGIDVKDLLAESGPSKVFYILGYKSKRLIHVNVTWGRPIQKKPNAEAVVSTANQLRNYFAQKKYQKNGFALNAQLGEGVILVFQGKDKKGRAARLLLSNPKNKDGEAGENITLTLAYIEKPEDPDVFKIKDGDF
;
A
#
# COMPACT_ATOMS: atom_id res chain seq x y z
N MET A 1 7.92 17.44 46.36
CA MET A 1 8.07 17.89 44.96
C MET A 1 8.53 16.69 44.13
N LEU A 2 7.57 15.94 43.57
CA LEU A 2 7.85 14.68 42.85
C LEU A 2 7.53 14.92 41.37
N MET A 3 8.58 15.04 40.55
CA MET A 3 8.46 15.11 39.09
C MET A 3 8.04 13.73 38.57
N LEU A 4 6.84 13.66 37.99
CA LEU A 4 6.32 12.48 37.31
C LEU A 4 7.10 12.29 35.99
N LYS A 5 7.94 11.26 35.93
CA LYS A 5 8.59 10.78 34.70
C LYS A 5 7.51 10.42 33.67
N ILE A 6 7.39 11.20 32.61
CA ILE A 6 6.58 10.86 31.45
C ILE A 6 7.40 9.87 30.61
N ASN A 7 6.92 8.63 30.57
CA ASN A 7 7.52 7.53 29.84
C ASN A 7 7.61 7.84 28.33
N ALA A 8 8.85 7.79 27.82
CA ALA A 8 9.21 7.87 26.42
C ALA A 8 8.73 6.63 25.64
N MET A 9 7.44 6.56 25.32
CA MET A 9 6.90 5.49 24.49
C MET A 9 5.59 5.93 23.82
N LYS A 10 5.64 6.92 22.92
CA LYS A 10 4.51 7.31 22.05
C LYS A 10 4.90 8.34 20.97
N GLN A 11 5.95 8.10 20.19
CA GLN A 11 6.19 8.89 18.97
C GLN A 11 6.79 8.02 17.86
N VAL A 12 5.97 7.11 17.33
CA VAL A 12 6.07 6.72 15.92
C VAL A 12 4.63 6.65 15.39
N VAL A 13 3.98 7.81 15.30
CA VAL A 13 2.82 7.96 14.43
C VAL A 13 3.40 8.06 13.02
N LEU A 14 3.70 6.92 12.42
CA LEU A 14 4.07 6.86 11.01
C LEU A 14 2.79 7.19 10.23
N PHE A 15 2.77 8.38 9.65
CA PHE A 15 1.68 8.92 8.85
C PHE A 15 1.36 7.96 7.69
N VAL A 16 0.35 7.11 7.85
CA VAL A 16 -0.32 6.46 6.72
C VAL A 16 -1.29 7.48 6.14
N LEU A 17 -0.74 8.48 5.44
CA LEU A 17 -1.49 9.43 4.64
C LEU A 17 -1.92 8.71 3.35
N ILE A 18 -3.22 8.44 3.18
CA ILE A 18 -3.81 8.02 1.90
C ILE A 18 -3.62 9.15 0.87
N ILE A 19 -3.48 10.39 1.32
CA ILE A 19 -3.46 11.61 0.50
C ILE A 19 -2.27 11.68 -0.48
N PHE A 20 -1.18 10.93 -0.29
CA PHE A 20 -0.12 10.89 -1.33
C PHE A 20 -0.51 10.06 -2.57
N CYS A 21 -1.65 9.35 -2.56
CA CYS A 21 -2.15 8.61 -3.72
C CYS A 21 -3.00 9.45 -4.67
N VAL A 22 -3.68 10.51 -4.21
CA VAL A 22 -4.64 11.25 -5.05
C VAL A 22 -3.95 12.14 -6.09
N VAL A 23 -2.72 12.61 -5.83
CA VAL A 23 -2.04 13.60 -6.71
C VAL A 23 -1.26 12.96 -7.88
N LEU A 24 -1.23 11.63 -8.02
CA LEU A 24 -0.42 10.94 -9.04
C LEU A 24 -1.21 10.02 -10.01
N PHE A 25 -2.54 10.04 -9.98
CA PHE A 25 -3.35 9.40 -11.04
C PHE A 25 -3.58 10.31 -12.25
N SER A 26 -2.92 11.47 -12.29
CA SER A 26 -2.80 12.32 -13.48
C SER A 26 -2.19 11.51 -14.62
N THR A 27 -2.75 11.66 -15.81
CA THR A 27 -2.41 10.90 -17.02
C THR A 27 -0.92 10.97 -17.35
N MET A 28 -0.14 9.97 -16.93
CA MET A 28 1.15 9.64 -17.52
C MET A 28 0.90 9.11 -18.95
N ALA A 29 0.69 10.01 -19.90
CA ALA A 29 0.76 9.69 -21.32
C ALA A 29 2.25 9.62 -21.69
N GLY A 30 2.78 8.40 -21.79
CA GLY A 30 4.10 8.16 -22.37
C GLY A 30 5.06 7.40 -21.46
N ALA A 31 5.12 6.08 -21.69
CA ALA A 31 6.32 5.23 -21.69
C ALA A 31 5.93 3.77 -21.41
N ALA A 32 5.20 3.14 -22.33
CA ALA A 32 5.12 1.69 -22.38
C ALA A 32 5.18 1.26 -23.84
N LYS A 33 6.33 0.71 -24.26
CA LYS A 33 6.39 -0.14 -25.45
C LYS A 33 5.70 -1.45 -25.07
N THR A 34 4.45 -1.62 -25.47
CA THR A 34 3.74 -2.91 -25.36
C THR A 34 4.47 -3.95 -26.21
N PRO A 35 4.77 -5.15 -25.67
CA PRO A 35 5.09 -6.29 -26.52
C PRO A 35 3.81 -6.66 -27.25
N ASP A 36 3.81 -6.47 -28.56
CA ASP A 36 2.80 -7.00 -29.46
C ASP A 36 2.98 -8.52 -29.54
N LYS A 37 2.10 -9.29 -28.89
CA LYS A 37 1.90 -10.74 -29.12
C LYS A 37 0.68 -11.28 -28.37
N GLY A 38 -0.44 -11.38 -29.08
CA GLY A 38 -1.15 -12.65 -29.33
C GLY A 38 -1.62 -13.55 -28.17
N ALA A 39 -1.77 -13.08 -26.93
CA ALA A 39 -2.44 -13.85 -25.87
C ALA A 39 -3.55 -12.99 -25.23
N TYR A 40 -4.78 -13.53 -25.18
CA TYR A 40 -5.90 -12.87 -24.48
C TYR A 40 -5.63 -12.90 -22.97
N GLN A 41 -4.94 -11.87 -22.47
CA GLN A 41 -4.73 -11.73 -21.03
C GLN A 41 -6.07 -11.49 -20.34
N GLU A 42 -6.35 -12.33 -19.34
CA GLU A 42 -7.49 -12.11 -18.46
C GLU A 42 -7.38 -10.76 -17.76
N TRP A 43 -8.54 -10.12 -17.55
CA TRP A 43 -8.61 -8.92 -16.73
C TRP A 43 -8.12 -9.19 -15.32
N ALA A 44 -7.33 -8.26 -14.78
CA ALA A 44 -7.05 -8.25 -13.35
C ALA A 44 -8.36 -8.11 -12.57
N VAL A 45 -8.42 -8.72 -11.39
CA VAL A 45 -9.51 -8.57 -10.42
C VAL A 45 -8.91 -7.98 -9.16
N ILE A 46 -9.19 -6.70 -8.91
CA ILE A 46 -8.71 -6.00 -7.72
C ILE A 46 -9.90 -5.79 -6.81
N ASP A 47 -10.21 -6.75 -5.96
CA ASP A 47 -11.41 -6.72 -5.11
C ASP A 47 -11.10 -6.66 -3.62
N GLY A 48 -9.82 -6.51 -3.26
CA GLY A 48 -9.33 -6.43 -1.89
C GLY A 48 -7.95 -7.10 -1.80
N PHE A 49 -7.69 -7.79 -0.69
CA PHE A 49 -6.44 -8.46 -0.42
C PHE A 49 -6.68 -9.82 0.24
N ARG A 50 -6.24 -10.89 -0.43
CA ARG A 50 -6.51 -12.29 -0.04
C ARG A 50 -8.01 -12.51 0.23
N SER A 51 -8.39 -12.95 1.43
CA SER A 51 -9.80 -13.17 1.79
C SER A 51 -10.56 -11.89 2.16
N ALA A 52 -9.88 -10.78 2.42
CA ALA A 52 -10.52 -9.51 2.77
C ALA A 52 -10.92 -8.75 1.50
N LYS A 53 -12.21 -8.43 1.34
CA LYS A 53 -12.74 -7.78 0.14
C LYS A 53 -13.21 -6.36 0.42
N PHE A 54 -13.11 -5.48 -0.57
CA PHE A 54 -13.68 -4.13 -0.47
C PHE A 54 -15.17 -4.20 -0.13
N GLY A 55 -15.64 -3.28 0.70
CA GLY A 55 -17.01 -3.29 1.24
C GLY A 55 -17.18 -4.10 2.54
N TYR A 56 -16.18 -4.88 2.98
CA TYR A 56 -16.23 -5.61 4.25
C TYR A 56 -16.31 -4.70 5.47
N LYS A 57 -17.11 -5.06 6.48
CA LYS A 57 -17.09 -4.37 7.78
C LYS A 57 -15.85 -4.79 8.57
N GLU A 58 -15.53 -4.04 9.62
CA GLU A 58 -14.41 -4.34 10.52
C GLU A 58 -14.40 -5.80 11.01
N GLY A 59 -15.56 -6.34 11.40
CA GLY A 59 -15.69 -7.74 11.81
C GLY A 59 -15.35 -8.76 10.71
N ASP A 60 -15.71 -8.47 9.46
CA ASP A 60 -15.37 -9.31 8.30
C ASP A 60 -13.86 -9.28 8.04
N VAL A 61 -13.22 -8.12 8.18
CA VAL A 61 -11.76 -7.97 8.02
C VAL A 61 -11.02 -8.77 9.10
N PHE A 62 -11.46 -8.73 10.36
CA PHE A 62 -10.89 -9.59 11.41
C PHE A 62 -11.00 -11.08 11.07
N ARG A 63 -12.15 -11.53 10.52
CA ARG A 63 -12.32 -12.92 10.09
C ARG A 63 -11.35 -13.28 8.95
N ALA A 64 -11.18 -12.39 7.98
CA ALA A 64 -10.23 -12.59 6.89
C ALA A 64 -8.78 -12.67 7.42
N ILE A 65 -8.38 -11.77 8.32
CA ILE A 65 -7.06 -11.80 8.96
C ILE A 65 -6.81 -13.13 9.68
N LYS A 66 -7.78 -13.60 10.48
CA LYS A 66 -7.66 -14.88 11.19
C LYS A 66 -7.56 -16.05 10.21
N LYS A 67 -8.34 -16.05 9.13
CA LYS A 67 -8.31 -17.10 8.11
C LYS A 67 -6.95 -17.16 7.41
N ASP A 68 -6.47 -16.01 6.97
CA ASP A 68 -5.30 -15.89 6.09
C ASP A 68 -3.97 -15.97 6.85
N PHE A 69 -3.90 -15.42 8.06
CA PHE A 69 -2.65 -15.26 8.82
C PHE A 69 -2.63 -15.98 10.18
N LYS A 70 -3.76 -16.57 10.59
CA LYS A 70 -3.93 -17.19 11.93
C LYS A 70 -3.70 -16.20 13.08
N ILE A 71 -3.85 -14.90 12.82
CA ILE A 71 -3.76 -13.83 13.82
C ILE A 71 -5.14 -13.58 14.43
N ASN A 72 -5.24 -13.67 15.75
CA ASN A 72 -6.46 -13.33 16.49
C ASN A 72 -6.58 -11.82 16.69
N LYS A 73 -7.78 -11.33 17.05
CA LYS A 73 -8.09 -9.89 17.19
C LYS A 73 -7.13 -9.12 18.10
N ASN A 74 -6.61 -9.75 19.16
CA ASN A 74 -5.62 -9.16 20.07
C ASN A 74 -4.24 -8.91 19.43
N GLY A 75 -3.90 -9.64 18.36
CA GLY A 75 -2.69 -9.43 17.56
C GLY A 75 -2.87 -8.42 16.43
N VAL A 76 -4.02 -7.75 16.34
CA VAL A 76 -4.33 -6.75 15.33
C VAL A 76 -4.33 -5.37 15.98
N SER A 77 -3.44 -4.50 15.54
CA SER A 77 -3.46 -3.10 15.95
C SER A 77 -4.65 -2.38 15.33
N ARG A 78 -5.27 -1.46 16.07
CA ARG A 78 -6.39 -0.65 15.58
C ARG A 78 -6.15 0.81 15.90
N VAL A 79 -6.12 1.65 14.87
CA VAL A 79 -5.82 3.08 14.99
C VAL A 79 -6.86 3.89 14.21
N ILE A 80 -7.22 5.06 14.73
CA ILE A 80 -8.06 6.03 14.01
C ILE A 80 -7.12 7.09 13.41
N ASN A 81 -7.18 7.30 12.10
CA ASN A 81 -6.51 8.43 11.47
C ASN A 81 -7.34 9.69 11.76
N GLN A 82 -6.78 10.63 12.53
CA GLN A 82 -7.53 11.83 12.96
C GLN A 82 -7.79 12.83 11.84
N GLN A 83 -6.98 12.82 10.78
CA GLN A 83 -7.15 13.72 9.62
C GLN A 83 -8.21 13.17 8.68
N GLU A 84 -8.06 11.90 8.27
CA GLU A 84 -8.96 11.26 7.30
C GLU A 84 -10.22 10.66 7.94
N LYS A 85 -10.25 10.57 9.28
CA LYS A 85 -11.32 9.94 10.08
C LYS A 85 -11.57 8.45 9.74
N THR A 86 -10.60 7.80 9.11
CA THR A 86 -10.61 6.37 8.78
C THR A 86 -10.17 5.52 9.97
N VAL A 87 -10.51 4.23 9.94
CA VAL A 87 -10.00 3.23 10.90
C VAL A 87 -9.00 2.34 10.18
N THR A 88 -7.81 2.18 10.73
CA THR A 88 -6.78 1.27 10.22
C THR A 88 -6.62 0.08 11.14
N LEU A 89 -6.68 -1.13 10.57
CA LEU A 89 -6.29 -2.38 11.22
C LEU A 89 -4.92 -2.80 10.69
N GLY A 90 -3.92 -2.95 11.56
CA GLY A 90 -2.56 -3.32 11.17
C GLY A 90 -2.11 -4.65 11.74
N ILE A 91 -1.46 -5.48 10.93
CA ILE A 91 -0.82 -6.74 11.36
C ILE A 91 0.65 -6.79 10.93
N ASP A 92 1.49 -7.40 11.76
CA ASP A 92 2.87 -7.74 11.40
C ASP A 92 2.88 -9.15 10.78
N VAL A 93 3.54 -9.31 9.65
CA VAL A 93 3.65 -10.60 8.92
C VAL A 93 5.13 -10.89 8.70
N LYS A 94 5.59 -12.04 9.22
CA LYS A 94 7.01 -12.42 9.15
C LYS A 94 7.51 -12.61 7.73
N ASP A 95 6.69 -13.23 6.89
CA ASP A 95 6.99 -13.43 5.47
C ASP A 95 5.67 -13.54 4.71
N LEU A 96 5.36 -12.54 3.88
CA LEU A 96 4.07 -12.47 3.20
C LEU A 96 4.07 -13.24 1.88
N LEU A 97 5.18 -13.18 1.17
CA LEU A 97 5.54 -13.97 0.00
C LEU A 97 6.85 -14.69 0.33
N ALA A 98 7.13 -15.85 -0.25
CA ALA A 98 8.37 -16.56 0.05
C ALA A 98 9.59 -15.64 -0.09
N GLU A 99 10.39 -15.55 0.98
CA GLU A 99 11.64 -14.78 1.03
C GLU A 99 11.46 -13.26 0.86
N SER A 100 10.25 -12.74 1.05
CA SER A 100 9.98 -11.30 1.04
C SER A 100 10.41 -10.60 2.33
N GLY A 101 10.56 -11.38 3.40
CA GLY A 101 10.91 -10.92 4.73
C GLY A 101 9.77 -10.17 5.44
N PRO A 102 10.08 -9.59 6.61
CA PRO A 102 9.07 -8.94 7.45
C PRO A 102 8.36 -7.79 6.76
N SER A 103 7.04 -7.80 6.88
CA SER A 103 6.13 -6.79 6.34
C SER A 103 5.03 -6.42 7.33
N LYS A 104 4.34 -5.31 7.05
CA LYS A 104 3.08 -4.97 7.71
C LYS A 104 1.98 -4.83 6.69
N VAL A 105 0.80 -5.33 7.04
CA VAL A 105 -0.43 -5.17 6.25
C VAL A 105 -1.36 -4.24 7.01
N PHE A 106 -1.86 -3.21 6.34
CA PHE A 106 -2.77 -2.21 6.88
C PHE A 106 -4.09 -2.25 6.08
N TYR A 107 -5.17 -2.60 6.76
CA TYR A 107 -6.52 -2.58 6.22
C TYR A 107 -7.20 -1.29 6.65
N ILE A 108 -7.61 -0.46 5.71
CA ILE A 108 -8.12 0.88 5.97
C ILE A 108 -9.61 0.94 5.63
N LEU A 109 -10.40 1.25 6.66
CA LEU A 109 -11.83 1.38 6.60
C LEU A 109 -12.25 2.83 6.42
N GLY A 110 -13.15 3.07 5.47
CA GLY A 110 -13.61 4.39 5.07
C GLY A 110 -14.33 5.15 6.19
N TYR A 111 -14.29 6.48 6.09
CA TYR A 111 -14.84 7.38 7.08
C TYR A 111 -16.36 7.25 7.21
N LYS A 112 -17.13 7.39 6.13
CA LYS A 112 -18.59 7.36 6.19
C LYS A 112 -19.12 5.93 6.14
N SER A 113 -18.59 5.11 5.25
CA SER A 113 -19.06 3.74 5.00
C SER A 113 -18.70 2.76 6.12
N LYS A 114 -17.62 3.03 6.85
CA LYS A 114 -16.99 2.09 7.80
C LYS A 114 -16.68 0.73 7.17
N ARG A 115 -16.40 0.72 5.85
CA ARG A 115 -16.07 -0.48 5.08
C ARG A 115 -14.62 -0.46 4.62
N LEU A 116 -14.03 -1.62 4.39
CA LEU A 116 -12.70 -1.74 3.78
C LEU A 116 -12.71 -1.08 2.40
N ILE A 117 -11.85 -0.06 2.23
CA ILE A 117 -11.71 0.68 0.96
C ILE A 117 -10.29 0.64 0.40
N HIS A 118 -9.31 0.28 1.23
CA HIS A 118 -7.89 0.34 0.88
C HIS A 118 -7.09 -0.65 1.73
N VAL A 119 -6.13 -1.33 1.11
CA VAL A 119 -5.12 -2.16 1.80
C VAL A 119 -3.72 -1.71 1.38
N ASN A 120 -2.86 -1.48 2.36
CA ASN A 120 -1.42 -1.25 2.14
C ASN A 120 -0.62 -2.43 2.68
N VAL A 121 0.43 -2.81 1.95
CA VAL A 121 1.48 -3.71 2.43
C VAL A 121 2.81 -2.99 2.33
N THR A 122 3.61 -3.04 3.39
CA THR A 122 4.89 -2.34 3.46
C THR A 122 6.00 -3.29 3.89
N TRP A 123 7.12 -3.22 3.17
CA TRP A 123 8.40 -3.86 3.51
C TRP A 123 9.48 -2.79 3.64
N GLY A 124 10.60 -3.14 4.27
CA GLY A 124 11.78 -2.28 4.34
C GLY A 124 11.89 -1.48 5.64
N ARG A 125 12.51 -0.30 5.56
CA ARG A 125 12.92 0.52 6.71
C ARG A 125 11.80 0.86 7.71
N PRO A 126 10.55 1.13 7.29
CA PRO A 126 9.46 1.38 8.23
C PRO A 126 9.14 0.19 9.15
N ILE A 127 9.56 -1.03 8.76
CA ILE A 127 9.26 -2.28 9.48
C ILE A 127 10.52 -2.84 10.15
N GLN A 128 11.70 -2.61 9.55
CA GLN A 128 12.96 -3.21 9.97
C GLN A 128 14.04 -2.14 10.09
N LYS A 129 14.81 -2.15 11.18
CA LYS A 129 15.91 -1.17 11.39
C LYS A 129 16.99 -1.26 10.32
N LYS A 130 17.29 -2.45 9.81
CA LYS A 130 18.27 -2.71 8.75
C LYS A 130 17.66 -3.69 7.74
N PRO A 131 16.84 -3.20 6.79
CA PRO A 131 16.21 -4.09 5.82
C PRO A 131 17.25 -4.68 4.85
N ASN A 132 17.05 -5.93 4.42
CA ASN A 132 17.79 -6.49 3.30
C ASN A 132 17.30 -5.83 2.00
N ALA A 133 18.08 -4.92 1.43
CA ALA A 133 17.70 -4.18 0.24
C ALA A 133 17.50 -5.07 -0.99
N GLU A 134 18.33 -6.10 -1.16
CA GLU A 134 18.22 -7.05 -2.26
C GLU A 134 16.91 -7.82 -2.19
N ALA A 135 16.53 -8.31 -1.00
CA ALA A 135 15.25 -8.99 -0.80
C ALA A 135 14.05 -8.09 -1.12
N VAL A 136 14.12 -6.80 -0.75
CA VAL A 136 13.06 -5.82 -1.05
C VAL A 136 12.96 -5.57 -2.56
N VAL A 137 14.09 -5.42 -3.27
CA VAL A 137 14.12 -5.26 -4.73
C VAL A 137 13.64 -6.53 -5.44
N SER A 138 14.05 -7.71 -4.96
CA SER A 138 13.57 -9.00 -5.47
C SER A 138 12.06 -9.11 -5.34
N THR A 139 11.51 -8.77 -4.17
CA THR A 139 10.05 -8.74 -3.92
C THR A 139 9.34 -7.78 -4.89
N ALA A 140 9.91 -6.60 -5.14
CA ALA A 140 9.35 -5.65 -6.09
C ALA A 140 9.30 -6.22 -7.53
N ASN A 141 10.37 -6.89 -7.97
CA ASN A 141 10.44 -7.53 -9.28
C ASN A 141 9.46 -8.71 -9.40
N GLN A 142 9.35 -9.55 -8.38
CA GLN A 142 8.39 -10.66 -8.35
C GLN A 142 6.95 -10.15 -8.48
N LEU A 143 6.58 -9.14 -7.69
CA LEU A 143 5.25 -8.52 -7.75
C LEU A 143 4.99 -7.85 -9.10
N ARG A 144 5.96 -7.12 -9.65
CA ARG A 144 5.86 -6.52 -10.99
C ARG A 144 5.55 -7.57 -12.04
N ASN A 145 6.30 -8.67 -12.04
CA ASN A 145 6.15 -9.74 -13.01
C ASN A 145 4.77 -10.41 -12.87
N TYR A 146 4.31 -10.64 -11.63
CA TYR A 146 2.97 -11.15 -11.37
C TYR A 146 1.88 -10.22 -11.94
N PHE A 147 1.96 -8.92 -11.67
CA PHE A 147 0.96 -7.98 -12.17
C PHE A 147 0.99 -7.84 -13.70
N ALA A 148 2.17 -7.83 -14.33
CA ALA A 148 2.30 -7.68 -15.79
C ALA A 148 1.64 -8.81 -16.61
N GLN A 149 1.24 -9.93 -15.99
CA GLN A 149 0.57 -11.04 -16.65
C GLN A 149 -0.93 -10.78 -16.93
N LYS A 150 -1.53 -9.75 -16.33
CA LYS A 150 -2.96 -9.45 -16.44
C LYS A 150 -3.24 -8.21 -17.27
N LYS A 151 -4.47 -8.10 -17.75
CA LYS A 151 -4.99 -6.94 -18.48
C LYS A 151 -5.52 -5.87 -17.53
N TYR A 152 -5.18 -4.62 -17.82
CA TYR A 152 -5.59 -3.42 -17.09
C TYR A 152 -6.18 -2.36 -18.04
N GLN A 153 -6.84 -1.36 -17.48
CA GLN A 153 -7.25 -0.17 -18.25
C GLN A 153 -6.00 0.54 -18.81
N LYS A 154 -6.05 0.94 -20.08
CA LYS A 154 -4.93 1.65 -20.74
C LYS A 154 -4.57 2.93 -19.97
N ASN A 155 -5.59 3.72 -19.61
CA ASN A 155 -5.43 4.91 -18.81
C ASN A 155 -5.24 4.51 -17.34
N GLY A 156 -4.03 4.70 -16.81
CA GLY A 156 -3.68 4.34 -15.44
C GLY A 156 -2.75 3.12 -15.33
N PHE A 157 -2.37 2.49 -16.44
CA PHE A 157 -1.32 1.46 -16.45
C PHE A 157 0.07 2.09 -16.61
N ALA A 158 1.02 1.68 -15.76
CA ALA A 158 2.42 2.09 -15.83
C ALA A 158 3.35 1.01 -15.26
N LEU A 159 4.57 0.93 -15.81
CA LEU A 159 5.63 0.01 -15.36
C LEU A 159 6.96 0.75 -15.28
N ASN A 160 7.71 0.55 -14.20
CA ASN A 160 9.06 1.08 -13.99
C ASN A 160 9.22 2.58 -14.31
N ALA A 161 8.26 3.42 -13.93
CA ALA A 161 8.35 4.87 -14.13
C ALA A 161 9.10 5.54 -12.98
N GLN A 162 10.10 6.38 -13.29
CA GLN A 162 10.77 7.20 -12.29
C GLN A 162 9.83 8.36 -11.88
N LEU A 163 9.55 8.51 -10.58
CA LEU A 163 8.69 9.60 -10.08
C LEU A 163 9.48 10.76 -9.46
N GLY A 164 10.75 10.53 -9.13
CA GLY A 164 11.64 11.49 -8.50
C GLY A 164 12.94 10.81 -8.10
N GLU A 165 13.89 11.52 -7.52
CA GLU A 165 15.17 10.94 -7.10
C GLU A 165 14.95 9.77 -6.11
N GLY A 166 15.46 8.57 -6.47
CA GLY A 166 15.33 7.38 -5.64
C GLY A 166 13.92 6.78 -5.54
N VAL A 167 12.91 7.31 -6.26
CA VAL A 167 11.53 6.79 -6.20
C VAL A 167 11.08 6.24 -7.56
N ILE A 168 10.75 4.95 -7.57
CA ILE A 168 10.33 4.19 -8.75
C ILE A 168 8.91 3.69 -8.56
N LEU A 169 8.01 4.08 -9.47
CA LEU A 169 6.72 3.42 -9.67
C LEU A 169 6.97 2.11 -10.41
N VAL A 170 7.11 1.03 -9.65
CA VAL A 170 7.40 -0.31 -10.19
C VAL A 170 6.23 -0.80 -11.03
N PHE A 171 5.00 -0.60 -10.54
CA PHE A 171 3.77 -0.99 -11.22
C PHE A 171 2.61 -0.06 -10.82
N GLN A 172 1.73 0.23 -11.77
CA GLN A 172 0.39 0.74 -11.52
C GLN A 172 -0.59 0.14 -12.53
N GLY A 173 -1.80 -0.19 -12.10
CA GLY A 173 -2.85 -0.63 -13.00
C GLY A 173 -4.23 -0.55 -12.37
N LYS A 174 -5.24 -0.33 -13.22
CA LYS A 174 -6.66 -0.36 -12.85
C LYS A 174 -7.36 -1.55 -13.46
N ASP A 175 -8.16 -2.26 -12.66
CA ASP A 175 -9.00 -3.34 -13.17
C ASP A 175 -10.18 -2.80 -14.00
N LYS A 176 -11.02 -3.70 -14.53
CA LYS A 176 -12.19 -3.30 -15.34
C LYS A 176 -13.15 -2.37 -14.59
N LYS A 177 -13.17 -2.40 -13.26
CA LYS A 177 -14.04 -1.59 -12.39
C LYS A 177 -13.39 -0.27 -11.95
N GLY A 178 -12.16 0.02 -12.40
CA GLY A 178 -11.42 1.23 -12.02
C GLY A 178 -10.70 1.13 -10.68
N ARG A 179 -10.69 -0.05 -10.03
CA ARG A 179 -10.00 -0.27 -8.76
C ARG A 179 -8.50 -0.42 -9.04
N ALA A 180 -7.65 0.17 -8.22
CA ALA A 180 -6.22 0.27 -8.51
C ALA A 180 -5.35 -0.66 -7.66
N ALA A 181 -4.28 -1.14 -8.28
CA ALA A 181 -3.12 -1.69 -7.61
C ALA A 181 -1.91 -0.80 -7.96
N ARG A 182 -1.10 -0.44 -6.96
CA ARG A 182 0.09 0.40 -7.13
C ARG A 182 1.25 -0.15 -6.30
N LEU A 183 2.41 -0.30 -6.92
CA LEU A 183 3.64 -0.77 -6.30
C LEU A 183 4.71 0.32 -6.43
N LEU A 184 5.15 0.83 -5.29
CA LEU A 184 6.12 1.92 -5.21
C LEU A 184 7.36 1.45 -4.46
N LEU A 185 8.52 1.58 -5.09
CA LEU A 185 9.83 1.36 -4.47
C LEU A 185 10.48 2.72 -4.23
N SER A 186 10.83 3.00 -2.99
CA SER A 186 11.61 4.17 -2.61
C SER A 186 12.94 3.70 -2.04
N ASN A 187 14.04 4.17 -2.63
CA ASN A 187 15.41 3.94 -2.18
C ASN A 187 16.25 5.21 -2.42
N PRO A 188 16.06 6.27 -1.62
CA PRO A 188 16.88 7.47 -1.73
C PRO A 188 18.35 7.11 -1.47
N LYS A 189 19.27 7.63 -2.30
CA LYS A 189 20.70 7.41 -2.08
C LYS A 189 21.12 8.00 -0.74
N ASN A 190 22.06 7.34 -0.05
CA ASN A 190 22.74 7.95 1.09
C ASN A 190 23.71 9.05 0.60
N LYS A 191 24.19 9.90 1.53
CA LYS A 191 25.12 11.00 1.23
C LYS A 191 26.40 10.53 0.51
N ASP A 192 26.76 9.26 0.65
CA ASP A 192 27.97 8.67 0.08
C ASP A 192 27.72 7.90 -1.25
N GLY A 193 26.52 8.01 -1.84
CA GLY A 193 26.20 7.41 -3.14
C GLY A 193 25.85 5.92 -3.14
N GLU A 194 25.97 5.24 -2.00
CA GLU A 194 25.52 3.85 -1.81
C GLU A 194 23.99 3.72 -1.77
N ALA A 195 23.49 2.50 -2.04
CA ALA A 195 22.08 2.15 -1.91
C ALA A 195 21.58 2.49 -0.50
N GLY A 196 20.51 3.27 -0.41
CA GLY A 196 20.04 3.83 0.85
C GLY A 196 19.64 2.77 1.88
N GLU A 197 20.03 2.98 3.13
CA GLU A 197 19.53 2.18 4.27
C GLU A 197 18.02 2.36 4.52
N ASN A 198 17.39 3.27 3.76
CA ASN A 198 16.01 3.70 3.89
C ASN A 198 15.07 3.08 2.83
N ILE A 199 15.49 1.99 2.19
CA ILE A 199 14.68 1.29 1.19
C ILE A 199 13.31 0.89 1.75
N THR A 200 12.27 1.18 0.98
CA THR A 200 10.87 0.92 1.31
C THR A 200 10.13 0.45 0.07
N LEU A 201 9.37 -0.64 0.20
CA LEU A 201 8.44 -1.10 -0.83
C LEU A 201 7.02 -1.02 -0.28
N THR A 202 6.13 -0.38 -1.03
CA THR A 202 4.73 -0.25 -0.67
C THR A 202 3.84 -0.76 -1.81
N LEU A 203 2.99 -1.73 -1.50
CA LEU A 203 1.92 -2.20 -2.36
C LEU A 203 0.59 -1.68 -1.83
N ALA A 204 -0.18 -0.99 -2.67
CA ALA A 204 -1.50 -0.46 -2.36
C ALA A 204 -2.56 -1.10 -3.25
N TYR A 205 -3.67 -1.54 -2.65
CA TYR A 205 -4.91 -1.90 -3.34
C TYR A 205 -6.02 -0.93 -2.93
N ILE A 206 -6.64 -0.24 -3.89
CA ILE A 206 -7.54 0.88 -3.63
C ILE A 206 -8.88 0.67 -4.36
N GLU A 207 -9.99 0.73 -3.64
CA GLU A 207 -11.33 0.55 -4.23
C GLU A 207 -11.73 1.72 -5.15
N LYS A 208 -11.54 2.95 -4.68
CA LYS A 208 -11.90 4.18 -5.41
C LYS A 208 -10.72 5.16 -5.35
N PRO A 209 -9.72 5.02 -6.23
CA PRO A 209 -8.51 5.85 -6.17
C PRO A 209 -8.77 7.34 -6.37
N GLU A 210 -9.79 7.71 -7.17
CA GLU A 210 -10.14 9.11 -7.47
C GLU A 210 -11.09 9.73 -6.43
N ASP A 211 -11.89 8.90 -5.75
CA ASP A 211 -12.84 9.36 -4.73
C ASP A 211 -12.86 8.43 -3.52
N PRO A 212 -11.80 8.45 -2.70
CA PRO A 212 -11.73 7.63 -1.50
C PRO A 212 -12.71 8.14 -0.44
N ASP A 213 -13.33 7.22 0.30
CA ASP A 213 -14.19 7.53 1.46
C ASP A 213 -13.34 7.95 2.67
N VAL A 214 -12.84 9.18 2.61
CA VAL A 214 -12.08 9.87 3.65
C VAL A 214 -12.74 11.20 3.99
N PHE A 215 -12.49 11.73 5.17
CA PHE A 215 -12.85 13.10 5.49
C PHE A 215 -12.10 14.07 4.57
N LYS A 216 -12.85 14.99 3.96
CA LYS A 216 -12.34 16.06 3.10
C LYS A 216 -12.99 17.36 3.58
N ILE A 217 -12.19 18.41 3.77
CA ILE A 217 -12.68 19.77 3.94
C ILE A 217 -13.16 20.24 2.56
N LYS A 218 -14.33 20.86 2.50
CA LYS A 218 -14.91 21.40 1.27
C LYS A 218 -14.71 22.91 1.21
N ASP A 219 -14.77 23.46 0.00
CA ASP A 219 -14.79 24.91 -0.20
C ASP A 219 -15.98 25.51 0.55
N GLY A 220 -15.71 26.53 1.37
CA GLY A 220 -16.70 27.18 2.22
C GLY A 220 -16.91 26.55 3.61
N ASP A 221 -16.18 25.50 3.98
CA ASP A 221 -16.14 25.00 5.38
C ASP A 221 -15.35 25.95 6.32
N PHE A 222 -14.63 26.91 5.75
CA PHE A 222 -13.87 27.99 6.40
C PHE A 222 -13.91 29.25 5.53
#